data_AF-A0A5B0D0I8-F1
#
_entry.id   AF-A0A5B0D0I8-F1
#
_cell.length_a   1.000
_cell.length_b   1.000
_cell.length_c   1.000
_cell.angle_alpha   90.00
_cell.angle_beta   90.00
_cell.angle_gamma   90.00
#
_symmetry.space_group_name_H-M   'P 1'
#
loop_
_entity.id
_entity.type
_entity.pdbx_description
1 polymer ?
#
loop_
_entity_poly.entity_id
_entity_poly.type
_entity_poly.pdbx_seq_one_letter_code
_entity_poly.pdbx_strand_id
1 'polypeptide(L)'
;MNGQSAELVTEDLPPPYIRESPASDLLNPMAVRYSCRIVMEYPIEPTDRVSVTWAGTPGAGSYTSVFFPVGELRPLEVGIGGTPLVIFNQGTTVTLTYTVIRGTSAPVTSQPLILYVLPVTQSDLPRPFITQAPDFGEGLVLDVNALTEFTLRTNAWPLLTRGQYFWLRLRGINANDSVFNESYWSAPNNVVDEEFSKGFYARNYSADPLKGLKDRSTLTLEFMAGLEGSQDEALAQRFAHRNYLVRTNGPITPVRPVILSVKDPLGQDIADGRDTVHTSVTVEGSAMAGKDVEVFDGETSKGTVPASSGRWELPLEGLVGGTHVFTAQSSDGSGEVSNTWTINVLLHDLPLSIKEAPDNGNLDPLAATGSLTAVVNYDMQPEDMISVSWIGPEGTPAAGSHTTNAVVAGTTRPREIPLPVSVVAVNLGKTVAVTFTYKRGLLPPVTSPPFPLNVRTIPAAEFVAPVITQANGTTVLDLKTVLDGGTLRFGGWPHIAAGQRIWLDLQGANAKGDPHNLAIWSGVRNAVTRQWASTGTFNQNVLFNYLKDLGDGSTLFIHFKVNLDGVANLETAVVFAPREYTILAGF
;
A
#
# COMPACT_ATOMS: atom_id res chain seq x y z
N MET A 1 -39.02 -29.26 -5.47
CA MET A 1 -39.56 -28.05 -4.82
C MET A 1 -38.83 -26.88 -5.43
N ASN A 2 -39.52 -26.08 -6.25
CA ASN A 2 -38.95 -24.85 -6.79
C ASN A 2 -38.88 -23.86 -5.63
N GLY A 3 -37.70 -23.69 -5.04
CA GLY A 3 -37.46 -22.58 -4.13
C GLY A 3 -37.64 -21.29 -4.92
N GLN A 4 -38.62 -20.47 -4.56
CA GLN A 4 -38.68 -19.10 -5.05
C GLN A 4 -37.37 -18.43 -4.61
N SER A 5 -36.55 -17.99 -5.58
CA SER A 5 -35.45 -17.06 -5.30
C SER A 5 -36.01 -15.89 -4.50
N ALA A 6 -35.36 -15.54 -3.39
CA ALA A 6 -35.80 -14.42 -2.56
C ALA A 6 -35.83 -13.14 -3.40
N GLU A 7 -36.94 -12.41 -3.33
CA GLU A 7 -37.11 -11.12 -3.99
C GLU A 7 -36.17 -10.11 -3.34
N LEU A 8 -35.34 -9.44 -4.15
CA LEU A 8 -34.40 -8.42 -3.65
C LEU A 8 -35.15 -7.13 -3.33
N VAL A 9 -34.81 -6.50 -2.20
CA VAL A 9 -35.18 -5.10 -1.91
C VAL A 9 -33.93 -4.21 -1.81
N THR A 10 -34.09 -2.89 -1.91
CA THR A 10 -32.95 -1.94 -1.85
C THR A 10 -32.13 -2.07 -0.56
N GLU A 11 -32.76 -2.48 0.55
CA GLU A 11 -32.07 -2.71 1.83
C GLU A 11 -31.06 -3.87 1.77
N ASP A 12 -31.28 -4.85 0.87
CA ASP A 12 -30.36 -5.98 0.65
C ASP A 12 -29.16 -5.61 -0.23
N LEU A 13 -29.16 -4.41 -0.82
CA LEU A 13 -28.18 -3.95 -1.80
C LEU A 13 -27.38 -2.76 -1.23
N PRO A 14 -26.24 -3.00 -0.55
CA PRO A 14 -25.43 -1.93 0.03
C PRO A 14 -24.81 -1.03 -1.05
N PRO A 15 -24.30 0.16 -0.68
CA PRO A 15 -23.64 1.04 -1.63
C PRO A 15 -22.46 0.34 -2.32
N PRO A 16 -22.24 0.60 -3.63
CA PRO A 16 -21.02 0.16 -4.30
C PRO A 16 -19.81 0.92 -3.73
N TYR A 17 -18.58 0.48 -4.08
CA TYR A 17 -17.36 1.26 -3.84
C TYR A 17 -16.42 1.26 -5.04
N ILE A 18 -15.50 2.23 -5.07
CA ILE A 18 -14.48 2.35 -6.13
C ILE A 18 -13.19 1.69 -5.64
N ARG A 19 -12.71 0.67 -6.35
CA ARG A 19 -11.53 -0.10 -5.95
C ARG A 19 -10.27 0.76 -5.80
N GLU A 20 -10.08 1.72 -6.68
CA GLU A 20 -8.93 2.63 -6.68
C GLU A 20 -9.01 3.72 -5.59
N SER A 21 -10.18 3.95 -5.00
CA SER A 21 -10.42 4.98 -4.00
C SER A 21 -11.20 4.39 -2.82
N PRO A 22 -10.51 3.86 -1.80
CA PRO A 22 -11.16 3.24 -0.65
C PRO A 22 -11.86 4.26 0.27
N ALA A 23 -11.63 5.56 0.08
CA ALA A 23 -12.39 6.63 0.74
C ALA A 23 -13.83 6.67 0.19
N SER A 24 -14.81 6.75 1.09
CA SER A 24 -16.23 6.59 0.76
C SER A 24 -16.96 7.89 0.41
N ASP A 25 -16.33 9.06 0.56
CA ASP A 25 -16.96 10.37 0.41
C ASP A 25 -16.17 11.35 -0.48
N LEU A 26 -14.85 11.22 -0.55
CA LEU A 26 -13.98 12.04 -1.40
C LEU A 26 -13.34 11.20 -2.49
N LEU A 27 -13.44 11.65 -3.73
CA LEU A 27 -12.74 11.03 -4.86
C LEU A 27 -11.62 11.95 -5.36
N ASN A 28 -10.38 11.51 -5.18
CA ASN A 28 -9.24 12.12 -5.86
C ASN A 28 -9.25 11.68 -7.34
N PRO A 29 -9.38 12.60 -8.32
CA PRO A 29 -9.38 12.24 -9.73
C PRO A 29 -8.10 11.51 -10.18
N MET A 30 -6.98 11.70 -9.46
CA MET A 30 -5.72 11.03 -9.75
C MET A 30 -5.72 9.54 -9.46
N ALA A 31 -6.57 9.08 -8.54
CA ALA A 31 -6.68 7.67 -8.18
C ALA A 31 -7.30 6.86 -9.33
N VAL A 32 -8.22 7.46 -10.08
CA VAL A 32 -8.99 6.81 -11.15
C VAL A 32 -8.58 7.22 -12.56
N ARG A 33 -7.42 7.86 -12.70
CA ARG A 33 -6.93 8.43 -13.98
C ARG A 33 -6.65 7.39 -15.07
N TYR A 34 -6.46 6.13 -14.68
CA TYR A 34 -6.22 5.00 -15.61
C TYR A 34 -7.34 3.98 -15.58
N SER A 35 -7.97 3.75 -14.42
CA SER A 35 -9.08 2.82 -14.25
C SER A 35 -10.05 3.31 -13.18
N CYS A 36 -11.33 3.03 -13.37
CA CYS A 36 -12.36 3.18 -12.34
C CYS A 36 -13.14 1.88 -12.30
N ARG A 37 -12.89 1.06 -11.28
CA ARG A 37 -13.57 -0.22 -11.08
C ARG A 37 -14.57 -0.10 -9.95
N ILE A 38 -15.82 -0.38 -10.29
CA ILE A 38 -16.92 -0.38 -9.34
C ILE A 38 -17.09 -1.79 -8.82
N VAL A 39 -16.98 -1.95 -7.51
CA VAL A 39 -17.18 -3.22 -6.81
C VAL A 39 -18.56 -3.22 -6.19
N MET A 40 -19.25 -4.35 -6.33
CA MET A 40 -20.62 -4.55 -5.85
C MET A 40 -20.66 -5.79 -4.98
N GLU A 41 -21.13 -5.63 -3.75
CA GLU A 41 -21.18 -6.71 -2.77
C GLU A 41 -22.62 -6.91 -2.32
N TYR A 42 -23.29 -7.93 -2.85
CA TYR A 42 -24.65 -8.30 -2.44
C TYR A 42 -24.82 -9.83 -2.51
N PRO A 43 -25.93 -10.41 -2.01
CA PRO A 43 -26.22 -11.84 -2.13
C PRO A 43 -26.48 -12.27 -3.58
N ILE A 44 -25.41 -12.37 -4.38
CA ILE A 44 -25.47 -12.61 -5.84
C ILE A 44 -26.03 -13.99 -6.17
N GLU A 45 -26.97 -14.05 -7.12
CA GLU A 45 -27.36 -15.27 -7.83
C GLU A 45 -26.71 -15.32 -9.23
N PRO A 46 -26.27 -16.50 -9.73
CA PRO A 46 -25.60 -16.62 -11.03
C PRO A 46 -26.41 -16.08 -12.24
N THR A 47 -27.73 -16.04 -12.12
CA THR A 47 -28.66 -15.53 -13.14
C THR A 47 -28.90 -14.02 -13.06
N ASP A 48 -28.34 -13.34 -12.05
CA ASP A 48 -28.53 -11.90 -11.90
C ASP A 48 -27.88 -11.14 -13.07
N ARG A 49 -28.53 -10.04 -13.43
CA ARG A 49 -27.98 -9.05 -14.37
C ARG A 49 -27.86 -7.71 -13.66
N VAL A 50 -26.73 -7.04 -13.83
CA VAL A 50 -26.43 -5.80 -13.12
C VAL A 50 -26.10 -4.68 -14.10
N SER A 51 -26.51 -3.47 -13.74
CA SER A 51 -26.20 -2.23 -14.44
C SER A 51 -25.66 -1.22 -13.42
N VAL A 52 -24.54 -0.57 -13.71
CA VAL A 52 -23.96 0.48 -12.85
C VAL A 52 -24.35 1.86 -13.38
N THR A 53 -24.69 2.77 -12.48
CA THR A 53 -25.02 4.16 -12.81
C THR A 53 -24.15 5.13 -12.01
N TRP A 54 -23.36 5.92 -12.72
CA TRP A 54 -22.72 7.14 -12.25
C TRP A 54 -23.56 8.34 -12.70
N ALA A 55 -24.25 8.98 -11.77
CA ALA A 55 -25.05 10.17 -12.01
C ALA A 55 -24.26 11.42 -11.60
N GLY A 56 -23.83 12.21 -12.60
CA GLY A 56 -23.11 13.47 -12.41
C GLY A 56 -23.59 14.53 -13.39
N THR A 57 -22.68 15.35 -13.91
CA THR A 57 -22.97 16.34 -14.96
C THR A 57 -23.58 15.64 -16.19
N PRO A 58 -24.64 16.20 -16.81
CA PRO A 58 -25.24 15.61 -18.01
C PRO A 58 -24.25 15.38 -19.15
N GLY A 59 -24.43 14.30 -19.91
CA GLY A 59 -23.51 13.92 -20.99
C GLY A 59 -22.32 13.12 -20.48
N ALA A 60 -21.09 13.54 -20.82
CA ALA A 60 -19.87 12.79 -20.53
C ALA A 60 -19.48 12.72 -19.03
N GLY A 61 -20.12 13.53 -18.18
CA GLY A 61 -20.01 13.42 -16.73
C GLY A 61 -20.96 12.41 -16.09
N SER A 62 -21.77 11.71 -16.88
CA SER A 62 -22.67 10.66 -16.41
C SER A 62 -22.45 9.39 -17.21
N TYR A 63 -22.64 8.25 -16.57
CA TYR A 63 -22.50 6.96 -17.21
C TYR A 63 -23.52 5.97 -16.65
N THR A 64 -24.15 5.23 -17.55
CA THR A 64 -24.96 4.08 -17.18
C THR A 64 -24.53 2.92 -18.08
N SER A 65 -24.08 1.83 -17.47
CA SER A 65 -23.74 0.64 -18.24
C SER A 65 -24.99 0.01 -18.83
N VAL A 66 -24.84 -0.85 -19.83
CA VAL A 66 -25.89 -1.83 -20.14
C VAL A 66 -25.95 -2.88 -19.02
N PHE A 67 -27.08 -3.59 -18.91
CA PHE A 67 -27.18 -4.74 -18.02
C PHE A 67 -26.30 -5.89 -18.50
N PHE A 68 -25.29 -6.25 -17.71
CA PHE A 68 -24.38 -7.37 -17.96
C PHE A 68 -24.65 -8.54 -17.00
N PRO A 69 -24.40 -9.79 -17.42
CA PRO A 69 -24.56 -10.95 -16.54
C PRO A 69 -23.46 -10.97 -15.47
N VAL A 70 -23.81 -11.34 -14.25
CA VAL A 70 -22.86 -11.39 -13.13
C VAL A 70 -21.89 -12.58 -13.25
N GLY A 71 -22.39 -13.75 -13.66
CA GLY A 71 -21.59 -14.97 -13.77
C GLY A 71 -21.00 -15.45 -12.44
N GLU A 72 -19.89 -16.19 -12.51
CA GLU A 72 -19.29 -16.89 -11.37
C GLU A 72 -18.09 -16.16 -10.73
N LEU A 73 -17.52 -15.15 -11.40
CA LEU A 73 -16.33 -14.44 -10.90
C LEU A 73 -16.65 -13.59 -9.68
N ARG A 74 -15.77 -13.63 -8.67
CA ARG A 74 -15.85 -12.84 -7.44
C ARG A 74 -14.48 -12.21 -7.13
N PRO A 75 -14.42 -10.97 -6.62
CA PRO A 75 -15.54 -10.05 -6.37
C PRO A 75 -16.23 -9.61 -7.68
N LEU A 76 -17.52 -9.25 -7.60
CA LEU A 76 -18.23 -8.70 -8.75
C LEU A 76 -17.77 -7.26 -8.97
N GLU A 77 -17.03 -7.04 -10.05
CA GLU A 77 -16.53 -5.72 -10.41
C GLU A 77 -16.70 -5.42 -11.89
N VAL A 78 -16.86 -4.14 -12.22
CA VAL A 78 -16.90 -3.66 -13.60
C VAL A 78 -16.07 -2.38 -13.76
N GLY A 79 -15.26 -2.33 -14.81
CA GLY A 79 -14.54 -1.13 -15.19
C GLY A 79 -15.46 -0.21 -16.00
N ILE A 80 -15.59 1.05 -15.57
CA ILE A 80 -16.46 2.04 -16.25
C ILE A 80 -15.68 3.17 -16.95
N GLY A 81 -14.35 3.17 -16.86
CA GLY A 81 -13.49 4.20 -17.47
C GLY A 81 -13.60 5.55 -16.75
N GLY A 82 -12.69 5.80 -15.80
CA GLY A 82 -12.82 6.91 -14.85
C GLY A 82 -12.56 8.31 -15.42
N THR A 83 -11.67 8.43 -16.41
CA THR A 83 -11.10 9.72 -16.82
C THR A 83 -12.16 10.73 -17.30
N PRO A 84 -13.07 10.41 -18.25
CA PRO A 84 -14.12 11.35 -18.63
C PRO A 84 -15.03 11.70 -17.44
N LEU A 85 -15.42 10.72 -16.63
CA LEU A 85 -16.35 10.93 -15.52
C LEU A 85 -15.79 11.91 -14.49
N VAL A 86 -14.51 11.81 -14.14
CA VAL A 86 -13.92 12.76 -13.18
C VAL A 86 -13.61 14.11 -13.79
N ILE A 87 -13.27 14.20 -15.09
CA ILE A 87 -13.04 15.48 -15.79
C ILE A 87 -14.28 16.37 -15.71
N PHE A 88 -15.45 15.84 -16.05
CA PHE A 88 -16.72 16.58 -16.15
C PHE A 88 -17.42 16.80 -14.81
N ASN A 89 -16.87 16.29 -13.71
CA ASN A 89 -17.43 16.43 -12.36
C ASN A 89 -16.47 17.09 -11.36
N GLN A 90 -15.41 17.75 -11.82
CA GLN A 90 -14.46 18.38 -10.89
C GLN A 90 -15.14 19.41 -9.99
N GLY A 91 -14.94 19.29 -8.67
CA GLY A 91 -15.54 20.16 -7.68
C GLY A 91 -17.05 19.96 -7.48
N THR A 92 -17.64 18.88 -8.03
CA THR A 92 -19.06 18.55 -7.88
C THR A 92 -19.28 17.23 -7.14
N THR A 93 -20.52 17.02 -6.69
CA THR A 93 -20.96 15.77 -6.09
C THR A 93 -21.61 14.88 -7.14
N VAL A 94 -21.27 13.60 -7.14
CA VAL A 94 -21.86 12.56 -7.99
C VAL A 94 -22.50 11.46 -7.13
N THR A 95 -23.43 10.73 -7.72
CA THR A 95 -24.09 9.59 -7.08
C THR A 95 -23.79 8.32 -7.86
N LEU A 96 -23.25 7.31 -7.19
CA LEU A 96 -22.99 5.99 -7.75
C LEU A 96 -23.95 4.96 -7.18
N THR A 97 -24.63 4.23 -8.06
CA THR A 97 -25.54 3.12 -7.72
C THR A 97 -25.34 1.94 -8.67
N TYR A 98 -25.85 0.78 -8.29
CA TYR A 98 -26.07 -0.33 -9.23
C TYR A 98 -27.51 -0.81 -9.14
N THR A 99 -28.04 -1.32 -10.26
CA THR A 99 -29.38 -1.88 -10.37
C THR A 99 -29.27 -3.35 -10.73
N VAL A 100 -29.96 -4.21 -9.98
CA VAL A 100 -29.98 -5.66 -10.16
C VAL A 100 -31.33 -6.10 -10.72
N ILE A 101 -31.31 -6.99 -11.70
CA ILE A 101 -32.47 -7.76 -12.16
C ILE A 101 -32.21 -9.23 -11.81
N ARG A 102 -33.08 -9.80 -10.97
CA ARG A 102 -33.07 -11.22 -10.60
C ARG A 102 -34.18 -11.96 -11.33
N GLY A 103 -33.80 -12.88 -12.21
CA GLY A 103 -34.76 -13.64 -13.02
C GLY A 103 -35.67 -12.73 -13.84
N THR A 104 -36.98 -12.77 -13.57
CA THR A 104 -38.00 -11.92 -14.22
C THR A 104 -38.57 -10.83 -13.30
N SER A 105 -37.99 -10.65 -12.11
CA SER A 105 -38.44 -9.65 -11.15
C SER A 105 -38.15 -8.23 -11.62
N ALA A 106 -38.83 -7.25 -11.02
CA ALA A 106 -38.58 -5.83 -11.31
C ALA A 106 -37.14 -5.44 -10.95
N PRO A 107 -36.51 -4.48 -11.66
CA PRO A 107 -35.17 -4.00 -11.31
C PRO A 107 -35.16 -3.31 -9.95
N VAL A 108 -34.17 -3.64 -9.11
CA VAL A 108 -34.00 -3.08 -7.77
C VAL A 108 -32.67 -2.32 -7.73
N THR A 109 -32.69 -1.07 -7.27
CA THR A 109 -31.50 -0.21 -7.20
C THR A 109 -30.90 -0.24 -5.79
N SER A 110 -29.57 -0.23 -5.72
CA SER A 110 -28.80 -0.21 -4.49
C SER A 110 -28.99 1.08 -3.69
N GLN A 111 -28.56 1.06 -2.44
CA GLN A 111 -28.27 2.28 -1.72
C GLN A 111 -27.19 3.09 -2.47
N PRO A 112 -27.23 4.43 -2.42
CA PRO A 112 -26.29 5.28 -3.16
C PRO A 112 -24.96 5.43 -2.42
N LEU A 113 -23.86 5.41 -3.17
CA LEU A 113 -22.59 6.01 -2.74
C LEU A 113 -22.55 7.45 -3.26
N ILE A 114 -22.42 8.42 -2.35
CA ILE A 114 -22.35 9.85 -2.69
C ILE A 114 -20.88 10.28 -2.59
N LEU A 115 -20.33 10.81 -3.68
CA LEU A 115 -18.91 11.18 -3.77
C LEU A 115 -18.76 12.63 -4.17
N TYR A 116 -17.87 13.35 -3.48
CA TYR A 116 -17.39 14.65 -3.93
C TYR A 116 -16.09 14.48 -4.72
N VAL A 117 -16.10 14.85 -6.00
CA VAL A 117 -14.93 14.75 -6.89
C VAL A 117 -14.06 15.98 -6.68
N LEU A 118 -12.84 15.77 -6.19
CA LEU A 118 -11.92 16.86 -5.90
C LEU A 118 -11.45 17.55 -7.20
N PRO A 119 -11.28 18.88 -7.21
CA PRO A 119 -10.63 19.56 -8.31
C PRO A 119 -9.15 19.15 -8.41
N VAL A 120 -8.58 19.13 -9.61
CA VAL A 120 -7.14 18.90 -9.79
C VAL A 120 -6.35 20.05 -9.16
N THR A 121 -5.35 19.72 -8.35
CA THR A 121 -4.57 20.75 -7.65
C THR A 121 -3.54 21.40 -8.58
N GLN A 122 -3.24 22.68 -8.34
CA GLN A 122 -2.28 23.42 -9.17
C GLN A 122 -0.87 22.83 -9.15
N SER A 123 -0.50 22.17 -8.05
CA SER A 123 0.79 21.48 -7.89
C SER A 123 0.94 20.24 -8.77
N ASP A 124 -0.17 19.62 -9.16
CA ASP A 124 -0.17 18.44 -10.04
C ASP A 124 -0.05 18.83 -11.52
N LEU A 125 -0.21 20.12 -11.85
CA LEU A 125 -0.24 20.63 -13.22
C LEU A 125 1.16 21.12 -13.68
N PRO A 126 1.72 20.60 -14.79
CA PRO A 126 3.04 21.01 -15.28
C PRO A 126 3.09 22.46 -15.79
N ARG A 127 4.21 23.15 -15.60
CA ARG A 127 4.37 24.50 -16.16
C ARG A 127 4.91 24.41 -17.59
N PRO A 128 4.44 25.26 -18.53
CA PRO A 128 5.06 25.38 -19.84
C PRO A 128 6.47 25.96 -19.70
N PHE A 129 7.34 25.72 -20.67
CA PHE A 129 8.71 26.25 -20.63
C PHE A 129 9.31 26.45 -22.02
N ILE A 130 10.42 27.19 -22.07
CA ILE A 130 11.25 27.39 -23.26
C ILE A 130 12.50 26.54 -23.05
N THR A 131 12.69 25.54 -23.89
CA THR A 131 13.76 24.53 -23.68
C THR A 131 15.17 25.11 -23.72
N GLN A 132 15.33 26.30 -24.31
CA GLN A 132 16.58 27.03 -24.45
C GLN A 132 16.93 27.87 -23.21
N ALA A 133 16.01 28.04 -22.26
CA ALA A 133 16.42 28.57 -20.96
C ALA A 133 17.31 27.52 -20.26
N PRO A 134 18.18 27.93 -19.32
CA PRO A 134 19.02 27.01 -18.55
C PRO A 134 18.19 25.91 -17.90
N ASP A 135 18.83 24.79 -17.58
CA ASP A 135 18.16 23.67 -16.88
C ASP A 135 16.91 23.17 -17.63
N PHE A 136 17.01 23.07 -18.96
CA PHE A 136 15.91 22.72 -19.87
C PHE A 136 14.68 23.64 -19.82
N GLY A 137 14.78 24.86 -19.34
CA GLY A 137 13.61 25.72 -19.12
C GLY A 137 13.21 25.91 -17.66
N GLU A 138 13.89 25.25 -16.72
CA GLU A 138 13.69 25.52 -15.28
C GLU A 138 14.46 26.75 -14.81
N GLY A 139 15.53 27.12 -15.51
CA GLY A 139 16.36 28.27 -15.21
C GLY A 139 15.61 29.60 -15.33
N LEU A 140 15.94 30.54 -14.44
CA LEU A 140 15.23 31.81 -14.32
C LEU A 140 15.56 32.85 -15.41
N VAL A 141 16.65 32.67 -16.16
CA VAL A 141 17.14 33.66 -17.13
C VAL A 141 17.07 33.08 -18.53
N LEU A 142 16.33 33.73 -19.43
CA LEU A 142 16.29 33.36 -20.85
C LEU A 142 17.18 34.32 -21.65
N ASP A 143 18.32 33.83 -22.11
CA ASP A 143 19.18 34.57 -23.05
C ASP A 143 18.70 34.35 -24.48
N VAL A 144 18.29 35.43 -25.14
CA VAL A 144 17.70 35.37 -26.49
C VAL A 144 18.64 35.87 -27.57
N ASN A 145 19.84 36.37 -27.21
CA ASN A 145 20.76 37.02 -28.15
C ASN A 145 21.24 36.09 -29.25
N ALA A 146 21.67 34.89 -28.84
CA ALA A 146 22.21 33.88 -29.74
C ALA A 146 21.13 32.97 -30.34
N LEU A 147 19.87 33.11 -29.92
CA LEU A 147 18.79 32.25 -30.39
C LEU A 147 18.35 32.67 -31.79
N THR A 148 18.33 31.74 -32.74
CA THR A 148 17.61 31.90 -34.01
C THR A 148 16.17 31.41 -33.87
N GLU A 149 15.97 30.34 -33.10
CA GLU A 149 14.69 29.77 -32.77
C GLU A 149 14.62 29.43 -31.28
N PHE A 150 13.41 29.25 -30.78
CA PHE A 150 13.14 28.71 -29.46
C PHE A 150 11.99 27.71 -29.52
N THR A 151 11.99 26.76 -28.60
CA THR A 151 10.99 25.70 -28.53
C THR A 151 10.09 25.96 -27.33
N LEU A 152 8.81 26.19 -27.59
CA LEU A 152 7.78 26.17 -26.56
C LEU A 152 7.39 24.72 -26.31
N ARG A 153 7.38 24.33 -25.03
CA ARG A 153 7.03 22.98 -24.61
C ARG A 153 6.09 22.99 -23.41
N THR A 154 5.17 22.05 -23.41
CA THR A 154 4.38 21.65 -22.24
C THR A 154 4.43 20.13 -22.11
N ASN A 155 4.58 19.63 -20.89
CA ASN A 155 4.50 18.20 -20.62
C ASN A 155 3.04 17.76 -20.52
N ALA A 156 2.78 16.46 -20.67
CA ALA A 156 1.46 15.89 -20.44
C ALA A 156 0.99 16.22 -19.02
N TRP A 157 -0.28 16.60 -18.90
CA TRP A 157 -0.90 16.94 -17.63
C TRP A 157 -1.82 15.82 -17.15
N PRO A 158 -2.16 15.80 -15.85
CA PRO A 158 -3.13 14.84 -15.35
C PRO A 158 -4.48 14.92 -16.06
N LEU A 159 -5.11 13.76 -16.30
CA LEU A 159 -6.38 13.64 -17.04
C LEU A 159 -6.29 14.09 -18.51
N LEU A 160 -5.07 14.18 -19.08
CA LEU A 160 -4.89 14.44 -20.51
C LEU A 160 -5.64 13.38 -21.34
N THR A 161 -6.54 13.86 -22.20
CA THR A 161 -7.37 13.01 -23.06
C THR A 161 -7.43 13.62 -24.47
N ARG A 162 -7.46 12.77 -25.50
CA ARG A 162 -7.61 13.20 -26.90
C ARG A 162 -8.85 14.08 -27.07
N GLY A 163 -8.71 15.20 -27.78
CA GLY A 163 -9.78 16.17 -28.00
C GLY A 163 -9.81 17.35 -27.03
N GLN A 164 -8.97 17.38 -26.00
CA GLN A 164 -8.80 18.57 -25.14
C GLN A 164 -8.07 19.67 -25.90
N TYR A 165 -8.63 20.87 -25.97
CA TYR A 165 -7.95 22.02 -26.56
C TYR A 165 -7.03 22.69 -25.56
N PHE A 166 -5.96 23.34 -26.03
CA PHE A 166 -5.03 24.04 -25.17
C PHE A 166 -4.53 25.34 -25.80
N TRP A 167 -4.08 26.24 -24.93
CA TRP A 167 -3.63 27.58 -25.29
C TRP A 167 -2.31 27.88 -24.61
N LEU A 168 -1.50 28.71 -25.27
CA LEU A 168 -0.26 29.25 -24.71
C LEU A 168 -0.05 30.66 -25.24
N ARG A 169 0.12 31.58 -24.30
CA ARG A 169 0.37 32.99 -24.56
C ARG A 169 1.63 33.43 -23.84
N LEU A 170 2.45 34.22 -24.51
CA LEU A 170 3.63 34.84 -23.94
C LEU A 170 3.35 36.32 -23.70
N ARG A 171 3.58 36.79 -22.48
CA ARG A 171 3.44 38.20 -22.09
C ARG A 171 4.77 38.76 -21.61
N GLY A 172 5.10 39.98 -22.00
CA GLY A 172 6.33 40.64 -21.58
C GLY A 172 6.30 42.14 -21.85
N ILE A 173 7.49 42.75 -21.87
CA ILE A 173 7.66 44.18 -22.12
C ILE A 173 8.67 44.35 -23.25
N ASN A 174 8.30 45.06 -24.30
CA ASN A 174 9.19 45.39 -25.41
C ASN A 174 10.22 46.45 -24.98
N ALA A 175 11.32 46.58 -25.72
CA ALA A 175 12.37 47.56 -25.43
C ALA A 175 11.87 49.03 -25.37
N ASN A 176 10.74 49.33 -26.02
CA ASN A 176 10.08 50.64 -26.01
C ASN A 176 9.01 50.79 -24.90
N ASP A 177 9.00 49.90 -23.91
CA ASP A 177 8.05 49.82 -22.80
C ASP A 177 6.59 49.50 -23.18
N SER A 178 6.30 49.15 -24.44
CA SER A 178 4.98 48.63 -24.81
C SER A 178 4.81 47.17 -24.34
N VAL A 179 3.55 46.75 -24.17
CA VAL A 179 3.23 45.36 -23.80
C VAL A 179 3.53 44.42 -24.97
N PHE A 180 4.31 43.38 -24.71
CA PHE A 180 4.41 42.21 -25.57
C PHE A 180 3.33 41.21 -25.17
N ASN A 181 2.50 40.76 -26.10
CA ASN A 181 1.42 39.82 -25.81
C ASN A 181 1.08 38.99 -27.05
N GLU A 182 1.75 37.85 -27.19
CA GLU A 182 1.66 37.00 -28.38
C GLU A 182 1.06 35.64 -28.05
N SER A 183 0.12 35.20 -28.88
CA SER A 183 -0.52 33.89 -28.75
C SER A 183 0.17 32.89 -29.67
N TYR A 184 0.70 31.81 -29.10
CA TYR A 184 1.43 30.79 -29.84
C TYR A 184 0.59 29.54 -30.08
N TRP A 185 -0.24 29.16 -29.10
CA TRP A 185 -1.18 28.05 -29.21
C TRP A 185 -2.59 28.52 -28.92
N SER A 186 -3.55 28.03 -29.70
CA SER A 186 -4.98 28.31 -29.50
C SER A 186 -5.89 27.26 -30.15
N ALA A 187 -7.06 27.06 -29.56
CA ALA A 187 -8.16 26.37 -30.23
C ALA A 187 -8.58 27.10 -31.53
N PRO A 188 -9.05 26.38 -32.56
CA PRO A 188 -9.20 24.92 -32.64
C PRO A 188 -7.92 24.19 -33.08
N ASN A 189 -6.84 24.90 -33.40
CA ASN A 189 -5.65 24.33 -34.03
C ASN A 189 -4.79 23.50 -33.05
N ASN A 190 -4.85 23.83 -31.77
CA ASN A 190 -4.10 23.15 -30.72
C ASN A 190 -5.04 22.28 -29.89
N VAL A 191 -5.04 20.99 -30.22
CA VAL A 191 -5.85 19.95 -29.60
C VAL A 191 -4.97 18.76 -29.25
N VAL A 192 -5.24 18.11 -28.12
CA VAL A 192 -4.54 16.88 -27.74
C VAL A 192 -4.87 15.79 -28.74
N ASP A 193 -3.85 15.32 -29.45
CA ASP A 193 -3.91 14.26 -30.44
C ASP A 193 -2.68 13.33 -30.30
N GLU A 194 -2.34 12.61 -31.37
CA GLU A 194 -1.22 11.66 -31.39
C GLU A 194 0.15 12.32 -31.18
N GLU A 195 0.28 13.65 -31.33
CA GLU A 195 1.55 14.33 -31.06
C GLU A 195 1.94 14.29 -29.58
N PHE A 196 0.97 14.14 -28.67
CA PHE A 196 1.23 13.94 -27.25
C PHE A 196 1.67 12.51 -26.90
N SER A 197 1.80 11.60 -27.87
CA SER A 197 2.24 10.20 -27.64
C SER A 197 3.60 10.09 -26.93
N LYS A 198 4.44 11.12 -27.00
CA LYS A 198 5.74 11.20 -26.32
C LYS A 198 5.65 11.78 -24.89
N GLY A 199 4.44 12.01 -24.37
CA GLY A 199 4.23 12.60 -23.05
C GLY A 199 4.41 14.13 -23.00
N PHE A 200 4.47 14.81 -24.15
CA PHE A 200 4.60 16.27 -24.23
C PHE A 200 4.15 16.80 -25.59
N TYR A 201 3.96 18.12 -25.67
CA TYR A 201 3.81 18.85 -26.92
C TYR A 201 4.86 19.95 -27.01
N ALA A 202 5.51 20.04 -28.16
CA ALA A 202 6.57 21.02 -28.41
C ALA A 202 6.54 21.55 -29.85
N ARG A 203 6.81 22.85 -30.00
CA ARG A 203 6.90 23.53 -31.30
C ARG A 203 8.02 24.55 -31.29
N ASN A 204 8.75 24.62 -32.39
CA ASN A 204 9.78 25.63 -32.63
C ASN A 204 9.16 26.89 -33.24
N TYR A 205 9.67 28.04 -32.83
CA TYR A 205 9.30 29.36 -33.31
C TYR A 205 10.54 30.23 -33.51
N SER A 206 10.46 31.22 -34.40
CA SER A 206 11.54 32.22 -34.54
C SER A 206 11.74 32.98 -33.23
N ALA A 207 13.00 33.18 -32.83
CA ALA A 207 13.36 33.96 -31.64
C ALA A 207 13.32 35.48 -31.86
N ASP A 208 13.08 35.95 -33.08
CA ASP A 208 13.10 37.38 -33.41
C ASP A 208 12.13 38.23 -32.56
N PRO A 209 10.89 37.81 -32.28
CA PRO A 209 10.01 38.56 -31.38
C PRO A 209 10.58 38.70 -29.97
N LEU A 210 11.26 37.66 -29.46
CA LEU A 210 11.82 37.69 -28.10
C LEU A 210 13.06 38.60 -27.99
N LYS A 211 13.82 38.77 -29.08
CA LYS A 211 14.94 39.72 -29.13
C LYS A 211 14.51 41.18 -29.01
N GLY A 212 13.27 41.50 -29.36
CA GLY A 212 12.68 42.83 -29.19
C GLY A 212 12.28 43.17 -27.75
N LEU A 213 12.35 42.21 -26.83
CA LEU A 213 12.00 42.40 -25.43
C LEU A 213 13.04 43.27 -24.69
N LYS A 214 12.57 43.98 -23.68
CA LYS A 214 13.42 44.81 -22.82
C LYS A 214 14.35 43.92 -22.00
N ASP A 215 15.64 44.24 -22.01
CA ASP A 215 16.64 43.54 -21.19
C ASP A 215 16.23 43.56 -19.72
N ARG A 216 16.36 42.42 -19.04
CA ARG A 216 15.94 42.19 -17.65
C ARG A 216 14.45 42.42 -17.37
N SER A 217 13.59 42.40 -18.38
CA SER A 217 12.14 42.34 -18.18
C SER A 217 11.68 40.90 -17.95
N THR A 218 10.48 40.74 -17.39
CA THR A 218 9.87 39.42 -17.22
C THR A 218 9.14 39.00 -18.49
N LEU A 219 9.40 37.79 -18.96
CA LEU A 219 8.58 37.07 -19.93
C LEU A 219 7.78 35.99 -19.19
N THR A 220 6.46 36.06 -19.29
CA THR A 220 5.50 35.16 -18.64
C THR A 220 4.87 34.25 -19.69
N LEU A 221 4.88 32.95 -19.44
CA LEU A 221 4.17 31.95 -20.22
C LEU A 221 2.88 31.58 -19.47
N GLU A 222 1.74 31.83 -20.10
CA GLU A 222 0.40 31.50 -19.61
C GLU A 222 -0.12 30.30 -20.40
N PHE A 223 -0.26 29.14 -19.75
CA PHE A 223 -0.77 27.91 -20.36
C PHE A 223 -2.12 27.51 -19.75
N MET A 224 -3.01 27.00 -20.60
CA MET A 224 -4.37 26.64 -20.26
C MET A 224 -4.78 25.39 -21.05
N ALA A 225 -5.61 24.54 -20.45
CA ALA A 225 -6.19 23.39 -21.14
C ALA A 225 -7.69 23.26 -20.84
N GLY A 226 -8.49 23.03 -21.89
CA GLY A 226 -9.92 22.77 -21.80
C GLY A 226 -10.12 21.30 -21.48
N LEU A 227 -10.12 20.95 -20.19
CA LEU A 227 -10.17 19.56 -19.74
C LEU A 227 -11.43 18.83 -20.25
N GLU A 228 -12.55 19.55 -20.37
CA GLU A 228 -13.82 19.05 -20.90
C GLU A 228 -13.91 19.08 -22.44
N GLY A 229 -12.85 19.49 -23.14
CA GLY A 229 -12.84 19.60 -24.61
C GLY A 229 -13.51 20.85 -25.17
N SER A 230 -13.87 21.83 -24.32
CA SER A 230 -14.36 23.13 -24.76
C SER A 230 -13.29 23.89 -25.56
N GLN A 231 -13.71 24.61 -26.60
CA GLN A 231 -12.86 25.56 -27.35
C GLN A 231 -12.88 26.98 -26.75
N ASP A 232 -13.65 27.21 -25.69
CA ASP A 232 -13.70 28.49 -24.99
C ASP A 232 -12.55 28.60 -24.00
N GLU A 233 -11.62 29.53 -24.24
CA GLU A 233 -10.48 29.82 -23.36
C GLU A 233 -10.93 30.22 -21.94
N ALA A 234 -12.12 30.82 -21.79
CA ALA A 234 -12.63 31.25 -20.49
C ALA A 234 -13.01 30.07 -19.57
N LEU A 235 -13.30 28.91 -20.15
CA LEU A 235 -13.63 27.67 -19.42
C LEU A 235 -12.41 26.77 -19.21
N ALA A 236 -11.23 27.18 -19.67
CA ALA A 236 -10.02 26.37 -19.60
C ALA A 236 -9.40 26.36 -18.19
N GLN A 237 -8.92 25.20 -17.76
CA GLN A 237 -8.12 25.07 -16.56
C GLN A 237 -6.80 25.80 -16.76
N ARG A 238 -6.50 26.74 -15.86
CA ARG A 238 -5.25 27.53 -15.88
C ARG A 238 -4.13 26.79 -15.19
N PHE A 239 -2.96 26.82 -15.80
CA PHE A 239 -1.74 26.25 -15.25
C PHE A 239 -0.89 27.36 -14.61
N ALA A 240 0.03 26.97 -13.73
CA ALA A 240 0.87 27.94 -13.07
C ALA A 240 1.80 28.56 -14.11
N HIS A 241 1.97 29.88 -14.06
CA HIS A 241 2.79 30.57 -15.03
C HIS A 241 4.26 30.19 -14.87
N ARG A 242 5.00 30.24 -15.99
CA ARG A 242 6.47 30.23 -15.99
C ARG A 242 6.96 31.63 -16.32
N ASN A 243 7.89 32.14 -15.51
CA ASN A 243 8.45 33.46 -15.67
C ASN A 243 9.96 33.36 -15.93
N TYR A 244 10.44 34.06 -16.94
CA TYR A 244 11.87 34.24 -17.22
C TYR A 244 12.26 35.70 -17.11
N LEU A 245 13.45 35.96 -16.60
CA LEU A 245 14.16 37.21 -16.79
C LEU A 245 14.83 37.18 -18.17
N VAL A 246 14.38 38.04 -19.09
CA VAL A 246 14.92 38.07 -20.46
C VAL A 246 16.27 38.77 -20.48
N ARG A 247 17.22 38.24 -21.25
CA ARG A 247 18.51 38.88 -21.52
C ARG A 247 18.70 39.13 -23.01
N THR A 248 18.89 40.39 -23.39
CA THR A 248 19.05 40.85 -24.79
C THR A 248 20.37 41.58 -25.06
N ASN A 249 21.36 41.55 -24.14
CA ASN A 249 22.72 42.08 -24.39
C ASN A 249 23.86 41.29 -23.68
N GLY A 250 24.96 40.97 -24.41
CA GLY A 250 26.30 40.55 -23.93
C GLY A 250 26.66 39.03 -23.98
N PRO A 251 27.94 38.62 -24.17
CA PRO A 251 28.34 37.21 -24.25
C PRO A 251 28.75 36.60 -22.88
N ILE A 252 28.60 35.27 -22.72
CA ILE A 252 29.23 34.46 -21.67
C ILE A 252 29.49 33.03 -22.21
N THR A 253 30.72 32.48 -22.21
CA THR A 253 31.34 31.58 -21.20
C THR A 253 30.51 30.35 -20.80
N PRO A 254 31.16 29.19 -20.53
CA PRO A 254 30.78 27.84 -21.00
C PRO A 254 29.41 27.33 -20.54
N VAL A 255 28.75 26.56 -21.40
CA VAL A 255 27.51 25.83 -21.09
C VAL A 255 27.87 24.64 -20.21
N ARG A 256 27.65 24.76 -18.89
CA ARG A 256 27.70 23.64 -17.95
C ARG A 256 26.84 22.47 -18.46
N PRO A 257 27.20 21.21 -18.19
CA PRO A 257 26.31 20.10 -18.47
C PRO A 257 25.01 20.23 -17.66
N VAL A 258 23.91 19.71 -18.17
CA VAL A 258 22.59 19.73 -17.53
C VAL A 258 21.93 18.37 -17.76
N ILE A 259 21.35 17.79 -16.72
CA ILE A 259 20.43 16.65 -16.86
C ILE A 259 19.03 17.21 -17.14
N LEU A 260 18.47 16.88 -18.30
CA LEU A 260 17.19 17.42 -18.79
C LEU A 260 16.03 16.46 -18.52
N SER A 261 16.26 15.15 -18.54
CA SER A 261 15.24 14.13 -18.28
C SER A 261 15.85 12.82 -17.78
N VAL A 262 15.05 12.05 -17.06
CA VAL A 262 15.29 10.64 -16.77
C VAL A 262 14.04 9.87 -17.19
N LYS A 263 14.18 8.85 -18.03
CA LYS A 263 13.06 8.07 -18.58
C LYS A 263 13.07 6.63 -18.08
N ASP A 264 11.90 6.06 -17.87
CA ASP A 264 11.74 4.63 -17.63
C ASP A 264 11.93 3.80 -18.93
N PRO A 265 11.98 2.45 -18.85
CA PRO A 265 12.15 1.58 -20.03
C PRO A 265 10.98 1.61 -21.00
N LEU A 266 9.84 2.17 -20.60
CA LEU A 266 8.67 2.38 -21.46
C LEU A 266 8.74 3.74 -22.18
N GLY A 267 9.78 4.54 -21.92
CA GLY A 267 10.01 5.86 -22.50
C GLY A 267 9.28 6.99 -21.78
N GLN A 268 8.66 6.75 -20.61
CA GLN A 268 7.99 7.78 -19.82
C GLN A 268 8.97 8.54 -18.93
N ASP A 269 8.81 9.86 -18.82
CA ASP A 269 9.64 10.71 -17.96
C ASP A 269 9.36 10.44 -16.47
N ILE A 270 10.41 10.16 -15.70
CA ILE A 270 10.44 10.12 -14.24
C ILE A 270 10.89 11.49 -13.75
N ALA A 271 9.95 12.31 -13.25
CA ALA A 271 10.30 13.66 -12.78
C ALA A 271 11.23 13.62 -11.55
N ASP A 272 12.01 14.69 -11.37
CA ASP A 272 12.94 14.83 -10.24
C ASP A 272 12.21 14.70 -8.88
N GLY A 273 12.79 13.91 -7.98
CA GLY A 273 12.25 13.54 -6.68
C GLY A 273 11.10 12.52 -6.72
N ARG A 274 10.76 11.94 -7.88
CA ARG A 274 9.66 10.97 -8.00
C ARG A 274 10.13 9.53 -7.89
N ASP A 275 9.13 8.72 -7.62
CA ASP A 275 9.22 7.28 -7.54
C ASP A 275 9.16 6.63 -8.94
N THR A 276 9.92 5.55 -9.14
CA THR A 276 9.80 4.64 -10.28
C THR A 276 9.82 3.20 -9.81
N VAL A 277 9.15 2.30 -10.52
CA VAL A 277 9.22 0.84 -10.25
C VAL A 277 10.30 0.13 -11.09
N HIS A 278 10.95 0.86 -11.98
CA HIS A 278 11.91 0.31 -12.93
C HIS A 278 13.35 0.42 -12.41
N THR A 279 14.12 -0.65 -12.55
CA THR A 279 15.56 -0.72 -12.19
C THR A 279 16.48 -0.37 -13.36
N SER A 280 15.92 0.14 -14.46
CA SER A 280 16.65 0.69 -15.59
C SER A 280 16.01 2.01 -16.00
N VAL A 281 16.84 2.96 -16.41
CA VAL A 281 16.41 4.30 -16.83
C VAL A 281 17.33 4.83 -17.92
N THR A 282 16.87 5.83 -18.67
CA THR A 282 17.71 6.59 -19.60
C THR A 282 17.86 8.02 -19.10
N VAL A 283 19.10 8.49 -18.91
CA VAL A 283 19.40 9.87 -18.51
C VAL A 283 19.73 10.70 -19.75
N GLU A 284 19.00 11.77 -19.99
CA GLU A 284 19.24 12.68 -21.12
C GLU A 284 19.71 14.04 -20.61
N GLY A 285 20.56 14.69 -21.39
CA GLY A 285 21.10 15.99 -21.01
C GLY A 285 21.56 16.89 -22.15
N SER A 286 22.05 18.06 -21.78
CA SER A 286 22.81 18.96 -22.66
C SER A 286 24.20 19.25 -22.10
N ALA A 287 25.11 19.66 -22.97
CA ALA A 287 26.43 20.19 -22.63
C ALA A 287 27.00 20.96 -23.84
N MET A 288 28.25 21.42 -23.74
CA MET A 288 28.95 22.01 -24.88
C MET A 288 29.00 21.02 -26.06
N ALA A 289 28.52 21.46 -27.23
CA ALA A 289 28.45 20.62 -28.41
C ALA A 289 29.83 20.06 -28.81
N GLY A 290 29.88 18.76 -29.10
CA GLY A 290 31.10 18.05 -29.47
C GLY A 290 32.04 17.73 -28.30
N LYS A 291 31.57 17.84 -27.06
CA LYS A 291 32.31 17.49 -25.84
C LYS A 291 31.67 16.32 -25.11
N ASP A 292 32.48 15.58 -24.37
CA ASP A 292 32.05 14.41 -23.64
C ASP A 292 31.59 14.77 -22.22
N VAL A 293 30.59 14.04 -21.73
CA VAL A 293 29.98 14.22 -20.41
C VAL A 293 30.04 12.90 -19.67
N GLU A 294 30.50 12.92 -18.42
CA GLU A 294 30.49 11.76 -17.53
C GLU A 294 29.29 11.85 -16.58
N VAL A 295 28.49 10.78 -16.49
CA VAL A 295 27.30 10.72 -15.64
C VAL A 295 27.62 9.90 -14.40
N PHE A 296 27.17 10.37 -13.24
CA PHE A 296 27.35 9.77 -11.94
C PHE A 296 25.99 9.48 -11.29
N ASP A 297 25.98 8.46 -10.43
CA ASP A 297 24.92 8.18 -9.45
C ASP A 297 25.55 8.24 -8.05
N GLY A 298 25.26 9.32 -7.32
CA GLY A 298 26.07 9.74 -6.18
C GLY A 298 27.52 10.00 -6.61
N GLU A 299 28.47 9.29 -5.98
CA GLU A 299 29.90 9.38 -6.31
C GLU A 299 30.33 8.34 -7.38
N THR A 300 29.43 7.46 -7.82
CA THR A 300 29.77 6.34 -8.71
C THR A 300 29.59 6.75 -10.17
N SER A 301 30.66 6.67 -10.96
CA SER A 301 30.57 6.87 -12.42
C SER A 301 29.72 5.77 -13.07
N LYS A 302 28.81 6.18 -13.94
CA LYS A 302 27.92 5.32 -14.72
C LYS A 302 28.31 5.25 -16.19
N GLY A 303 29.21 6.13 -16.65
CA GLY A 303 29.74 6.13 -18.00
C GLY A 303 29.90 7.54 -18.60
N THR A 304 30.53 7.59 -19.77
CA THR A 304 30.80 8.83 -20.52
C THR A 304 30.10 8.79 -21.87
N VAL A 305 29.51 9.92 -22.29
CA VAL A 305 28.76 10.06 -23.54
C VAL A 305 29.07 11.40 -24.24
N PRO A 306 29.22 11.43 -25.58
CA PRO A 306 29.42 12.67 -26.33
C PRO A 306 28.13 13.50 -26.46
N ALA A 307 28.24 14.81 -26.22
CA ALA A 307 27.19 15.78 -26.48
C ALA A 307 27.12 16.15 -27.98
N SER A 308 26.50 15.27 -28.76
CA SER A 308 26.27 15.47 -30.20
C SER A 308 25.35 16.67 -30.43
N SER A 309 25.86 17.71 -31.09
CA SER A 309 25.13 18.99 -31.28
C SER A 309 24.60 19.59 -29.97
N GLY A 310 25.27 19.32 -28.85
CA GLY A 310 24.90 19.83 -27.53
C GLY A 310 23.91 18.97 -26.76
N ARG A 311 23.60 17.75 -27.23
CA ARG A 311 22.69 16.78 -26.59
C ARG A 311 23.38 15.45 -26.35
N TRP A 312 23.08 14.81 -25.23
CA TRP A 312 23.57 13.49 -24.87
C TRP A 312 22.48 12.66 -24.21
N GLU A 313 22.63 11.33 -24.27
CA GLU A 313 21.72 10.35 -23.70
C GLU A 313 22.53 9.13 -23.23
N LEU A 314 22.28 8.67 -22.00
CA LEU A 314 22.96 7.53 -21.41
C LEU A 314 21.94 6.55 -20.77
N PRO A 315 21.77 5.33 -21.30
CA PRO A 315 21.00 4.28 -20.65
C PRO A 315 21.76 3.71 -19.44
N LEU A 316 21.04 3.55 -18.33
CA LEU A 316 21.51 2.99 -17.07
C LEU A 316 20.69 1.75 -16.73
N GLU A 317 21.39 0.67 -16.36
CA GLU A 317 20.78 -0.59 -15.92
C GLU A 317 21.24 -0.96 -14.50
N GLY A 318 20.47 -1.83 -13.84
CA GLY A 318 20.81 -2.37 -12.52
C GLY A 318 20.77 -1.34 -11.38
N LEU A 319 19.86 -0.35 -11.48
CA LEU A 319 19.57 0.53 -10.35
C LEU A 319 18.93 -0.27 -9.21
N VAL A 320 19.31 0.09 -8.00
CA VAL A 320 18.94 -0.66 -6.79
C VAL A 320 17.73 0.01 -6.15
N GLY A 321 17.05 -0.63 -5.20
CA GLY A 321 15.97 0.06 -4.51
C GLY A 321 16.49 1.24 -3.68
N GLY A 322 15.69 2.30 -3.59
CA GLY A 322 16.01 3.49 -2.82
C GLY A 322 16.39 4.70 -3.68
N THR A 323 16.97 5.70 -3.03
CA THR A 323 17.26 6.99 -3.65
C THR A 323 18.52 6.96 -4.51
N HIS A 324 18.37 7.37 -5.76
CA HIS A 324 19.44 7.60 -6.72
C HIS A 324 19.51 9.08 -7.04
N VAL A 325 20.72 9.64 -7.06
CA VAL A 325 20.96 11.07 -7.33
C VAL A 325 21.93 11.18 -8.48
N PHE A 326 21.42 11.49 -9.66
CA PHE A 326 22.25 11.63 -10.85
C PHE A 326 22.88 13.01 -10.96
N THR A 327 24.15 13.06 -11.36
CA THR A 327 24.84 14.29 -11.78
C THR A 327 25.66 14.01 -13.03
N ALA A 328 25.90 15.03 -13.83
CA ALA A 328 26.71 14.97 -15.03
C ALA A 328 27.86 15.98 -14.94
N GLN A 329 29.07 15.59 -15.30
CA GLN A 329 30.26 16.44 -15.26
C GLN A 329 30.90 16.54 -16.64
N SER A 330 31.40 17.73 -16.97
CA SER A 330 32.17 17.92 -18.19
C SER A 330 33.53 17.24 -18.08
N SER A 331 33.87 16.41 -19.06
CA SER A 331 35.16 15.70 -19.13
C SER A 331 36.29 16.55 -19.73
N ASP A 332 36.01 17.77 -20.19
CA ASP A 332 36.96 18.67 -20.87
C ASP A 332 37.95 19.39 -19.93
N GLY A 333 38.02 18.99 -18.67
CA GLY A 333 38.91 19.58 -17.66
C GLY A 333 38.39 20.88 -17.03
N SER A 334 37.21 21.37 -17.41
CA SER A 334 36.55 22.52 -16.75
C SER A 334 36.02 22.17 -15.36
N GLY A 335 35.68 20.90 -15.11
CA GLY A 335 35.14 20.43 -13.82
C GLY A 335 33.70 20.84 -13.54
N GLU A 336 33.01 21.47 -14.50
CA GLU A 336 31.62 21.92 -14.37
C GLU A 336 30.65 20.75 -14.19
N VAL A 337 29.74 20.87 -13.22
CA VAL A 337 28.76 19.84 -12.82
C VAL A 337 27.33 20.33 -13.07
N SER A 338 26.44 19.41 -13.44
CA SER A 338 25.03 19.67 -13.70
C SER A 338 24.19 19.88 -12.44
N ASN A 339 22.90 20.16 -12.65
CA ASN A 339 21.87 19.89 -11.65
C ASN A 339 21.87 18.41 -11.23
N THR A 340 21.38 18.16 -10.03
CA THR A 340 21.03 16.82 -9.58
C THR A 340 19.70 16.40 -10.18
N TRP A 341 19.53 15.12 -10.50
CA TRP A 341 18.22 14.51 -10.76
C TRP A 341 18.04 13.32 -9.84
N THR A 342 17.11 13.44 -8.90
CA THR A 342 16.83 12.43 -7.90
C THR A 342 15.67 11.56 -8.38
N ILE A 343 15.82 10.25 -8.31
CA ILE A 343 14.69 9.33 -8.40
C ILE A 343 14.73 8.39 -7.20
N ASN A 344 13.58 7.87 -6.83
CA ASN A 344 13.49 6.81 -5.83
C ASN A 344 12.97 5.55 -6.52
N VAL A 345 13.83 4.55 -6.64
CA VAL A 345 13.43 3.26 -7.20
C VAL A 345 12.65 2.53 -6.12
N LEU A 346 11.33 2.60 -6.24
CA LEU A 346 10.41 1.76 -5.49
C LEU A 346 10.55 0.34 -6.02
N LEU A 347 10.99 -0.55 -5.16
CA LEU A 347 10.84 -1.96 -5.43
C LEU A 347 9.37 -2.31 -5.14
N HIS A 348 8.49 -2.07 -6.12
CA HIS A 348 7.19 -2.73 -6.16
C HIS A 348 7.50 -4.18 -6.51
N ASP A 349 7.06 -5.10 -5.67
CA ASP A 349 7.53 -6.48 -5.57
C ASP A 349 8.90 -6.62 -4.88
N LEU A 350 8.92 -6.24 -3.60
CA LEU A 350 9.83 -6.85 -2.62
C LEU A 350 9.14 -8.09 -2.03
N PRO A 351 9.21 -9.29 -2.66
CA PRO A 351 8.55 -10.47 -2.13
C PRO A 351 8.98 -10.75 -0.70
N LEU A 352 8.05 -10.47 0.22
CA LEU A 352 8.07 -10.86 1.61
C LEU A 352 6.93 -11.83 1.79
N SER A 353 7.25 -13.03 2.28
CA SER A 353 6.24 -14.01 2.70
C SER A 353 6.63 -14.64 4.01
N ILE A 354 5.68 -15.35 4.61
CA ILE A 354 5.94 -16.22 5.77
C ILE A 354 5.87 -17.66 5.29
N LYS A 355 6.93 -18.43 5.51
CA LYS A 355 7.05 -19.81 5.04
C LYS A 355 5.91 -20.70 5.55
N GLU A 356 5.49 -20.48 6.80
CA GLU A 356 4.39 -21.19 7.46
C GLU A 356 2.99 -20.68 7.05
N ALA A 357 2.89 -19.65 6.19
CA ALA A 357 1.64 -19.13 5.62
C ALA A 357 1.68 -19.21 4.08
N PRO A 358 1.49 -20.40 3.49
CA PRO A 358 1.71 -20.65 2.06
C PRO A 358 0.72 -19.91 1.14
N ASP A 359 -0.42 -19.46 1.68
CA ASP A 359 -1.42 -18.66 0.94
C ASP A 359 -1.09 -17.16 0.91
N ASN A 360 0.03 -16.75 1.52
CA ASN A 360 0.48 -15.36 1.63
C ASN A 360 -0.61 -14.41 2.17
N GLY A 361 -1.47 -14.89 3.07
CA GLY A 361 -2.48 -14.03 3.69
C GLY A 361 -2.99 -14.54 5.04
N ASN A 362 -2.91 -15.84 5.30
CA ASN A 362 -3.36 -16.43 6.54
C ASN A 362 -2.33 -17.40 7.12
N LEU A 363 -1.89 -17.11 8.34
CA LEU A 363 -1.08 -18.02 9.13
C LEU A 363 -2.00 -18.96 9.91
N ASP A 364 -1.86 -20.27 9.65
CA ASP A 364 -2.35 -21.30 10.58
C ASP A 364 -1.39 -21.39 11.77
N PRO A 365 -1.83 -21.06 13.01
CA PRO A 365 -0.98 -21.14 14.18
C PRO A 365 -0.38 -22.53 14.40
N LEU A 366 -1.06 -23.61 13.99
CA LEU A 366 -0.55 -24.97 14.18
C LEU A 366 0.69 -25.25 13.32
N ALA A 367 0.76 -24.63 12.13
CA ALA A 367 1.92 -24.71 11.24
C ALA A 367 3.16 -23.99 11.81
N ALA A 368 2.97 -23.03 12.73
CA ALA A 368 4.04 -22.21 13.30
C ALA A 368 4.41 -22.57 14.75
N THR A 369 4.15 -23.79 15.21
CA THR A 369 4.46 -24.22 16.58
C THR A 369 5.96 -24.44 16.84
N GLY A 370 6.72 -24.81 15.81
CA GLY A 370 8.17 -25.06 15.89
C GLY A 370 9.04 -23.96 15.29
N SER A 371 8.54 -23.27 14.26
CA SER A 371 9.25 -22.20 13.56
C SER A 371 8.29 -21.14 13.05
N LEU A 372 8.82 -19.93 12.89
CA LEU A 372 8.18 -18.85 12.15
C LEU A 372 9.28 -18.19 11.32
N THR A 373 9.11 -18.16 10.01
CA THR A 373 10.20 -17.83 9.10
C THR A 373 9.74 -16.82 8.07
N ALA A 374 10.35 -15.64 8.10
CA ALA A 374 10.18 -14.66 7.04
C ALA A 374 11.07 -15.05 5.86
N VAL A 375 10.48 -15.12 4.67
CA VAL A 375 11.18 -15.35 3.41
C VAL A 375 11.22 -14.03 2.68
N VAL A 376 12.43 -13.50 2.54
CA VAL A 376 12.69 -12.23 1.89
C VAL A 376 13.34 -12.53 0.54
N ASN A 377 12.84 -11.91 -0.52
CA ASN A 377 13.41 -12.05 -1.85
C ASN A 377 13.41 -10.68 -2.53
N TYR A 378 14.59 -10.16 -2.82
CA TYR A 378 14.78 -8.91 -3.56
C TYR A 378 16.10 -8.99 -4.32
N ASP A 379 16.49 -7.92 -5.02
CA ASP A 379 17.83 -7.87 -5.63
C ASP A 379 18.95 -7.68 -4.59
N MET A 380 19.17 -8.74 -3.80
CA MET A 380 20.06 -8.81 -2.65
C MET A 380 21.53 -8.73 -3.04
N GLN A 381 22.27 -7.75 -2.53
CA GLN A 381 23.73 -7.82 -2.59
C GLN A 381 24.26 -8.64 -1.42
N PRO A 382 25.34 -9.43 -1.58
CA PRO A 382 25.83 -10.32 -0.53
C PRO A 382 26.12 -9.65 0.82
N GLU A 383 26.45 -8.36 0.80
CA GLU A 383 26.79 -7.56 1.99
C GLU A 383 25.60 -6.77 2.57
N ASP A 384 24.41 -6.86 1.97
CA ASP A 384 23.24 -6.16 2.50
C ASP A 384 22.91 -6.62 3.92
N MET A 385 22.51 -5.67 4.77
CA MET A 385 22.07 -5.93 6.13
C MET A 385 20.54 -5.88 6.20
N ILE A 386 19.89 -7.01 6.47
CA ILE A 386 18.44 -7.17 6.45
C ILE A 386 17.88 -7.35 7.86
N SER A 387 16.82 -6.64 8.21
CA SER A 387 16.02 -6.86 9.43
C SER A 387 14.55 -7.03 9.07
N VAL A 388 13.82 -7.88 9.80
CA VAL A 388 12.38 -8.09 9.62
C VAL A 388 11.64 -7.60 10.86
N SER A 389 10.54 -6.89 10.66
CA SER A 389 9.64 -6.43 11.71
C SER A 389 8.29 -7.13 11.59
N TRP A 390 7.85 -7.74 12.68
CA TRP A 390 6.50 -8.26 12.89
C TRP A 390 5.80 -7.35 13.90
N ILE A 391 4.76 -6.65 13.48
CA ILE A 391 4.08 -5.66 14.31
C ILE A 391 2.62 -6.06 14.49
N GLY A 392 2.24 -6.36 15.73
CA GLY A 392 0.84 -6.53 16.11
C GLY A 392 0.07 -5.20 16.05
N PRO A 393 -1.26 -5.24 15.86
CA PRO A 393 -2.08 -4.03 15.80
C PRO A 393 -2.09 -3.28 17.14
N GLU A 394 -2.56 -2.03 17.12
CA GLU A 394 -2.66 -1.19 18.31
C GLU A 394 -3.37 -1.89 19.47
N GLY A 395 -2.88 -1.68 20.70
CA GLY A 395 -3.37 -2.36 21.90
C GLY A 395 -2.80 -3.77 22.12
N THR A 396 -2.03 -4.32 21.17
CA THR A 396 -1.33 -5.60 21.38
C THR A 396 -0.19 -5.43 22.40
N PRO A 397 -0.02 -6.35 23.37
CA PRO A 397 1.11 -6.33 24.29
C PRO A 397 2.45 -6.32 23.55
N ALA A 398 3.49 -5.73 24.16
CA ALA A 398 4.82 -5.63 23.55
C ALA A 398 5.40 -6.98 23.08
N ALA A 399 5.04 -8.08 23.75
CA ALA A 399 5.45 -9.44 23.36
C ALA A 399 4.86 -9.91 22.02
N GLY A 400 3.83 -9.24 21.50
CA GLY A 400 3.22 -9.51 20.20
C GLY A 400 3.88 -8.79 19.03
N SER A 401 4.93 -8.00 19.27
CA SER A 401 5.69 -7.31 18.24
C SER A 401 7.17 -7.60 18.40
N HIS A 402 7.89 -7.72 17.29
CA HIS A 402 9.33 -7.98 17.30
C HIS A 402 10.01 -7.46 16.03
N THR A 403 11.18 -6.88 16.19
CA THR A 403 12.09 -6.59 15.08
C THR A 403 13.38 -7.38 15.28
N THR A 404 13.77 -8.15 14.26
CA THR A 404 15.00 -8.94 14.31
C THR A 404 16.22 -8.04 14.32
N ASN A 405 17.33 -8.55 14.88
CA ASN A 405 18.64 -7.96 14.58
C ASN A 405 18.93 -8.03 13.08
N ALA A 406 19.75 -7.11 12.58
CA ALA A 406 20.17 -7.12 11.19
C ALA A 406 21.06 -8.34 10.89
N VAL A 407 20.76 -9.05 9.80
CA VAL A 407 21.49 -10.21 9.31
C VAL A 407 22.03 -9.97 7.91
N VAL A 408 23.21 -10.51 7.61
CA VAL A 408 23.81 -10.39 6.27
C VAL A 408 22.96 -11.19 5.28
N ALA A 409 22.68 -10.62 4.11
CA ALA A 409 21.92 -11.26 3.03
C ALA A 409 22.66 -12.50 2.51
N GLY A 410 23.96 -12.37 2.24
CA GLY A 410 24.79 -13.45 1.71
C GLY A 410 24.44 -13.79 0.26
N THR A 411 24.95 -14.93 -0.21
CA THR A 411 24.81 -15.35 -1.62
C THR A 411 23.59 -16.23 -1.89
N THR A 412 22.88 -16.68 -0.86
CA THR A 412 21.74 -17.59 -0.99
C THR A 412 20.44 -16.80 -1.08
N ARG A 413 19.67 -17.02 -2.16
CA ARG A 413 18.36 -16.39 -2.41
C ARG A 413 17.27 -17.47 -2.58
N PRO A 414 16.05 -17.30 -2.04
CA PRO A 414 15.63 -16.21 -1.16
C PRO A 414 16.26 -16.33 0.24
N ARG A 415 16.26 -15.23 1.01
CA ARG A 415 16.78 -15.21 2.38
C ARG A 415 15.71 -15.59 3.38
N GLU A 416 15.96 -16.65 4.15
CA GLU A 416 15.11 -17.05 5.27
C GLU A 416 15.63 -16.42 6.58
N ILE A 417 14.75 -15.70 7.28
CA ILE A 417 15.05 -15.01 8.54
C ILE A 417 14.09 -15.53 9.62
N PRO A 418 14.60 -16.19 10.67
CA PRO A 418 13.77 -16.66 11.77
C PRO A 418 13.14 -15.50 12.55
N LEU A 419 11.85 -15.63 12.83
CA LEU A 419 11.08 -14.80 13.73
C LEU A 419 10.74 -15.58 15.01
N PRO A 420 10.55 -14.89 16.16
CA PRO A 420 10.19 -15.57 17.39
C PRO A 420 8.76 -16.10 17.33
N VAL A 421 8.58 -17.42 17.45
CA VAL A 421 7.26 -18.09 17.49
C VAL A 421 6.32 -17.50 18.53
N SER A 422 6.85 -16.95 19.63
CA SER A 422 6.05 -16.34 20.71
C SER A 422 5.11 -15.23 20.25
N VAL A 423 5.40 -14.53 19.14
CA VAL A 423 4.51 -13.47 18.63
C VAL A 423 3.20 -14.00 18.07
N VAL A 424 3.16 -15.27 17.65
CA VAL A 424 1.95 -15.89 17.07
C VAL A 424 0.85 -15.99 18.12
N ALA A 425 1.19 -16.49 19.32
CA ALA A 425 0.24 -16.70 20.42
C ALA A 425 -0.48 -15.41 20.85
N VAL A 426 0.23 -14.28 20.83
CA VAL A 426 -0.27 -12.96 21.25
C VAL A 426 -1.19 -12.33 20.18
N ASN A 427 -1.05 -12.77 18.92
CA ASN A 427 -1.74 -12.22 17.76
C ASN A 427 -2.84 -13.11 17.20
N LEU A 428 -3.22 -14.21 17.87
CA LEU A 428 -4.31 -15.09 17.43
C LEU A 428 -5.60 -14.30 17.16
N GLY A 429 -6.19 -14.51 15.99
CA GLY A 429 -7.39 -13.81 15.53
C GLY A 429 -7.17 -12.36 15.09
N LYS A 430 -5.92 -11.89 15.00
CA LYS A 430 -5.57 -10.52 14.60
C LYS A 430 -4.82 -10.49 13.27
N THR A 431 -4.81 -9.32 12.63
CA THR A 431 -3.99 -9.04 11.45
C THR A 431 -2.73 -8.29 11.87
N VAL A 432 -1.56 -8.85 11.58
CA VAL A 432 -0.26 -8.25 11.86
C VAL A 432 0.29 -7.59 10.60
N ALA A 433 1.16 -6.59 10.76
CA ALA A 433 1.93 -6.01 9.67
C ALA A 433 3.37 -6.55 9.72
N VAL A 434 3.80 -7.24 8.66
CA VAL A 434 5.19 -7.68 8.51
C VAL A 434 5.89 -6.78 7.50
N THR A 435 7.06 -6.27 7.84
CA THR A 435 7.93 -5.51 6.92
C THR A 435 9.34 -6.08 6.98
N PHE A 436 10.14 -5.84 5.95
CA PHE A 436 11.58 -5.94 6.08
C PHE A 436 12.25 -4.64 5.65
N THR A 437 13.41 -4.38 6.23
CA THR A 437 14.28 -3.27 5.90
C THR A 437 15.64 -3.84 5.53
N TYR A 438 16.23 -3.37 4.44
CA TYR A 438 17.62 -3.65 4.13
C TYR A 438 18.45 -2.38 4.05
N LYS A 439 19.73 -2.48 4.42
CA LYS A 439 20.72 -1.42 4.32
C LYS A 439 21.89 -1.90 3.47
N ARG A 440 22.21 -1.13 2.43
CA ARG A 440 23.31 -1.39 1.49
C ARG A 440 24.47 -0.44 1.74
N GLY A 441 25.53 -0.93 2.38
CA GLY A 441 26.70 -0.11 2.73
C GLY A 441 26.31 1.14 3.54
N LEU A 442 26.64 2.32 3.01
CA LEU A 442 26.34 3.62 3.61
C LEU A 442 25.03 4.25 3.11
N LEU A 443 24.32 3.63 2.17
CA LEU A 443 23.06 4.16 1.64
C LEU A 443 21.95 4.16 2.71
N PRO A 444 20.95 5.05 2.59
CA PRO A 444 19.77 5.03 3.44
C PRO A 444 19.08 3.66 3.44
N PRO A 445 18.53 3.20 4.58
CA PRO A 445 17.77 1.96 4.63
C PRO A 445 16.51 2.03 3.77
N VAL A 446 16.20 0.94 3.07
CA VAL A 446 14.99 0.79 2.27
C VAL A 446 14.07 -0.20 2.95
N THR A 447 12.82 0.19 3.14
CA THR A 447 11.80 -0.61 3.85
C THR A 447 10.69 -1.03 2.89
N SER A 448 10.30 -2.30 2.98
CA SER A 448 9.18 -2.84 2.20
C SER A 448 7.84 -2.21 2.61
N PRO A 449 6.84 -2.18 1.72
CA PRO A 449 5.46 -1.99 2.14
C PRO A 449 5.06 -3.02 3.22
N PRO A 450 4.10 -2.70 4.11
CA PRO A 450 3.59 -3.65 5.08
C PRO A 450 2.86 -4.79 4.39
N PHE A 451 3.27 -6.03 4.69
CA PHE A 451 2.59 -7.26 4.34
C PHE A 451 1.57 -7.60 5.45
N PRO A 452 0.26 -7.43 5.20
CA PRO A 452 -0.75 -7.80 6.17
C PRO A 452 -0.89 -9.32 6.23
N LEU A 453 -0.81 -9.89 7.43
CA LEU A 453 -0.94 -11.32 7.65
C LEU A 453 -1.98 -11.61 8.74
N ASN A 454 -3.03 -12.36 8.38
CA ASN A 454 -4.06 -12.78 9.32
C ASN A 454 -3.57 -13.99 10.11
N VAL A 455 -3.41 -13.86 11.42
CA VAL A 455 -3.11 -14.98 12.29
C VAL A 455 -4.43 -15.62 12.71
N ARG A 456 -4.69 -16.87 12.29
CA ARG A 456 -5.97 -17.54 12.59
C ARG A 456 -6.08 -17.87 14.08
N THR A 457 -7.28 -18.27 14.50
CA THR A 457 -7.52 -18.82 15.84
C THR A 457 -7.11 -20.29 15.90
N ILE A 458 -6.82 -20.80 17.09
CA ILE A 458 -6.59 -22.23 17.32
C ILE A 458 -7.94 -22.90 17.60
N PRO A 459 -8.25 -24.05 16.98
CA PRO A 459 -9.48 -24.79 17.27
C PRO A 459 -9.58 -25.19 18.74
N ALA A 460 -10.78 -25.08 19.32
CA ALA A 460 -11.01 -25.42 20.73
C ALA A 460 -10.63 -26.87 21.10
N ALA A 461 -10.67 -27.80 20.13
CA ALA A 461 -10.33 -29.20 20.32
C ALA A 461 -8.85 -29.44 20.68
N GLU A 462 -7.96 -28.50 20.33
CA GLU A 462 -6.54 -28.57 20.67
C GLU A 462 -6.25 -28.25 22.15
N PHE A 463 -7.24 -27.69 22.87
CA PHE A 463 -7.15 -27.35 24.27
C PHE A 463 -7.77 -28.45 25.14
N VAL A 464 -6.98 -29.48 25.43
CA VAL A 464 -7.40 -30.66 26.20
C VAL A 464 -7.26 -30.44 27.71
N ALA A 465 -8.36 -30.58 28.45
CA ALA A 465 -8.38 -30.40 29.90
C ALA A 465 -7.53 -31.46 30.64
N PRO A 466 -7.01 -31.13 31.83
CA PRO A 466 -6.24 -32.08 32.65
C PRO A 466 -7.10 -33.27 33.12
N VAL A 467 -6.41 -34.37 33.45
CA VAL A 467 -7.03 -35.60 33.94
C VAL A 467 -6.63 -35.89 35.37
N ILE A 468 -7.54 -36.47 36.16
CA ILE A 468 -7.20 -37.06 37.46
C ILE A 468 -6.61 -38.44 37.22
N THR A 469 -5.35 -38.66 37.57
CA THR A 469 -4.66 -39.93 37.29
C THR A 469 -5.31 -41.13 37.97
N GLN A 470 -5.90 -40.93 39.14
CA GLN A 470 -6.56 -41.96 39.94
C GLN A 470 -7.87 -42.45 39.33
N ALA A 471 -8.46 -41.74 38.37
CA ALA A 471 -9.60 -42.24 37.60
C ALA A 471 -9.21 -43.33 36.59
N ASN A 472 -7.91 -43.65 36.46
CA ASN A 472 -7.37 -44.74 35.64
C ASN A 472 -7.86 -44.72 34.17
N GLY A 473 -8.03 -43.53 33.60
CA GLY A 473 -8.48 -43.33 32.23
C GLY A 473 -10.00 -43.43 32.02
N THR A 474 -10.78 -43.60 33.09
CA THR A 474 -12.25 -43.60 33.05
C THR A 474 -12.82 -42.23 33.40
N THR A 475 -14.15 -42.06 33.28
CA THR A 475 -14.89 -40.88 33.77
C THR A 475 -15.43 -41.08 35.19
N VAL A 476 -14.97 -42.11 35.89
CA VAL A 476 -15.40 -42.43 37.25
C VAL A 476 -14.21 -42.25 38.19
N LEU A 477 -14.41 -41.53 39.29
CA LEU A 477 -13.42 -41.36 40.34
C LEU A 477 -13.88 -42.13 41.58
N ASP A 478 -13.31 -43.31 41.79
CA ASP A 478 -13.59 -44.15 42.96
C ASP A 478 -12.70 -43.75 44.14
N LEU A 479 -13.31 -43.07 45.10
CA LEU A 479 -12.62 -42.54 46.28
C LEU A 479 -12.10 -43.64 47.23
N LYS A 480 -12.58 -44.89 47.12
CA LYS A 480 -11.99 -46.02 47.88
C LYS A 480 -10.55 -46.29 47.48
N THR A 481 -10.21 -46.00 46.22
CA THR A 481 -8.88 -46.24 45.64
C THR A 481 -7.95 -45.02 45.76
N VAL A 482 -8.48 -43.88 46.22
CA VAL A 482 -7.73 -42.62 46.38
C VAL A 482 -7.31 -42.47 47.84
N LEU A 483 -6.08 -42.83 48.19
CA LEU A 483 -5.61 -42.82 49.58
C LEU A 483 -4.97 -41.48 50.00
N ASP A 484 -4.21 -40.83 49.11
CA ASP A 484 -3.41 -39.63 49.43
C ASP A 484 -3.88 -38.36 48.68
N GLY A 485 -5.02 -38.43 48.00
CA GLY A 485 -5.55 -37.35 47.16
C GLY A 485 -5.40 -37.60 45.66
N GLY A 486 -5.90 -36.66 44.86
CA GLY A 486 -5.92 -36.75 43.41
C GLY A 486 -4.76 -35.98 42.78
N THR A 487 -4.15 -36.52 41.72
CA THR A 487 -3.18 -35.79 40.92
C THR A 487 -3.82 -35.37 39.59
N LEU A 488 -3.96 -34.06 39.40
CA LEU A 488 -4.32 -33.47 38.11
C LEU A 488 -3.08 -33.44 37.23
N ARG A 489 -3.10 -34.23 36.17
CA ARG A 489 -2.05 -34.26 35.14
C ARG A 489 -2.48 -33.40 33.96
N PHE A 490 -1.70 -32.36 33.70
CA PHE A 490 -1.83 -31.47 32.57
C PHE A 490 -0.93 -31.92 31.43
N GLY A 491 -1.41 -31.72 30.19
CA GLY A 491 -0.59 -31.77 28.98
C GLY A 491 -0.07 -30.38 28.59
N GLY A 492 0.45 -30.29 27.37
CA GLY A 492 0.72 -29.03 26.69
C GLY A 492 -0.42 -28.67 25.75
N TRP A 493 -0.35 -27.46 25.20
CA TRP A 493 -1.22 -26.97 24.12
C TRP A 493 -0.37 -26.26 23.08
N PRO A 494 -0.90 -26.04 21.85
CA PRO A 494 -0.17 -25.29 20.83
C PRO A 494 0.26 -23.91 21.35
N HIS A 495 1.52 -23.54 21.13
CA HIS A 495 2.12 -22.29 21.63
C HIS A 495 2.15 -22.14 23.15
N ILE A 496 2.21 -23.23 23.91
CA ILE A 496 2.48 -23.15 25.36
C ILE A 496 3.81 -22.43 25.62
N ALA A 497 3.75 -21.39 26.45
CA ALA A 497 4.92 -20.57 26.76
C ALA A 497 4.92 -20.15 28.23
N ALA A 498 6.12 -20.03 28.80
CA ALA A 498 6.28 -19.56 30.16
C ALA A 498 5.70 -18.14 30.32
N GLY A 499 4.96 -17.90 31.40
CA GLY A 499 4.32 -16.61 31.68
C GLY A 499 2.87 -16.49 31.22
N GLN A 500 2.36 -17.42 30.41
CA GLN A 500 0.92 -17.51 30.09
C GLN A 500 0.11 -17.65 31.38
N ARG A 501 -0.96 -16.85 31.53
CA ARG A 501 -1.74 -16.78 32.77
C ARG A 501 -2.78 -17.87 32.81
N ILE A 502 -2.93 -18.53 33.95
CA ILE A 502 -3.75 -19.74 34.07
C ILE A 502 -4.70 -19.69 35.27
N TRP A 503 -5.86 -20.31 35.10
CA TRP A 503 -6.89 -20.49 36.12
C TRP A 503 -7.29 -21.95 36.19
N LEU A 504 -7.60 -22.41 37.40
CA LEU A 504 -8.03 -23.78 37.65
C LEU A 504 -9.04 -23.77 38.79
N ASP A 505 -10.24 -24.24 38.48
CA ASP A 505 -11.35 -24.36 39.41
C ASP A 505 -11.94 -25.77 39.32
N LEU A 506 -12.22 -26.36 40.48
CA LEU A 506 -12.99 -27.58 40.61
C LEU A 506 -14.40 -27.22 41.08
N GLN A 507 -15.40 -27.75 40.39
CA GLN A 507 -16.81 -27.57 40.77
C GLN A 507 -17.45 -28.93 41.03
N GLY A 508 -18.05 -29.09 42.19
CA GLY A 508 -18.68 -30.34 42.60
C GLY A 508 -19.82 -30.09 43.57
N ALA A 509 -20.44 -31.16 44.06
CA ALA A 509 -21.48 -31.08 45.07
C ALA A 509 -21.17 -32.04 46.23
N ASN A 510 -21.54 -31.66 47.45
CA ASN A 510 -21.44 -32.55 48.60
C ASN A 510 -22.58 -33.58 48.60
N ALA A 511 -22.62 -34.47 49.60
CA ALA A 511 -23.66 -35.50 49.73
C ALA A 511 -25.10 -34.95 49.87
N LYS A 512 -25.29 -33.66 50.20
CA LYS A 512 -26.59 -32.99 50.29
C LYS A 512 -27.00 -32.30 48.99
N GLY A 513 -26.10 -32.25 48.00
CA GLY A 513 -26.29 -31.52 46.75
C GLY A 513 -25.89 -30.04 46.81
N ASP A 514 -25.33 -29.55 47.93
CA ASP A 514 -24.84 -28.16 48.00
C ASP A 514 -23.51 -28.01 47.23
N PRO A 515 -23.24 -26.85 46.61
CA PRO A 515 -21.98 -26.59 45.91
C PRO A 515 -20.76 -26.79 46.81
N HIS A 516 -19.79 -27.56 46.32
CA HIS A 516 -18.51 -27.85 46.98
C HIS A 516 -17.37 -27.51 46.02
N ASN A 517 -17.20 -26.23 45.73
CA ASN A 517 -16.25 -25.73 44.74
C ASN A 517 -14.89 -25.42 45.37
N LEU A 518 -13.80 -25.63 44.62
CA LEU A 518 -12.44 -25.33 45.02
C LEU A 518 -11.71 -24.54 43.92
N ALA A 519 -11.41 -23.27 44.19
CA ALA A 519 -10.52 -22.47 43.37
C ALA A 519 -9.06 -22.79 43.73
N ILE A 520 -8.31 -23.34 42.77
CA ILE A 520 -6.91 -23.75 42.98
C ILE A 520 -5.97 -22.66 42.48
N TRP A 521 -6.20 -22.14 41.26
CA TRP A 521 -5.33 -21.14 40.64
C TRP A 521 -6.10 -19.90 40.18
N SER A 522 -5.41 -18.77 40.24
CA SER A 522 -5.88 -17.49 39.70
C SER A 522 -4.83 -16.90 38.76
N GLY A 523 -5.23 -16.34 37.63
CA GLY A 523 -4.28 -15.84 36.63
C GLY A 523 -3.41 -14.67 37.08
N VAL A 524 -3.76 -13.97 38.17
CA VAL A 524 -2.87 -12.96 38.77
C VAL A 524 -1.68 -13.60 39.49
N ARG A 525 -1.88 -14.78 40.08
CA ARG A 525 -0.86 -15.47 40.91
C ARG A 525 -0.20 -16.64 40.19
N ASN A 526 -0.85 -17.19 39.17
CA ASN A 526 -0.45 -18.42 38.51
C ASN A 526 -0.16 -18.17 37.04
N ALA A 527 0.96 -18.73 36.59
CA ALA A 527 1.37 -18.73 35.20
C ALA A 527 2.09 -20.03 34.86
N VAL A 528 2.13 -20.36 33.58
CA VAL A 528 2.91 -21.48 33.06
C VAL A 528 4.39 -21.27 33.40
N THR A 529 5.02 -22.29 33.97
CA THR A 529 6.45 -22.26 34.29
C THR A 529 7.29 -22.61 33.07
N ARG A 530 8.57 -22.20 33.05
CA ARG A 530 9.52 -22.61 32.00
C ARG A 530 9.64 -24.13 31.89
N GLN A 531 9.65 -24.83 33.03
CA GLN A 531 9.74 -26.29 33.06
C GLN A 531 8.51 -26.93 32.41
N TRP A 532 7.29 -26.48 32.72
CA TRP A 532 6.08 -27.03 32.11
C TRP A 532 6.06 -26.78 30.60
N ALA A 533 6.33 -25.55 30.15
CA ALA A 533 6.39 -25.24 28.72
C ALA A 533 7.41 -26.13 27.97
N SER A 534 8.54 -26.47 28.59
CA SER A 534 9.56 -27.33 27.97
C SER A 534 9.25 -28.83 28.00
N THR A 535 8.59 -29.33 29.04
CA THR A 535 8.33 -30.77 29.25
C THR A 535 6.96 -31.21 28.74
N GLY A 536 6.07 -30.25 28.45
CA GLY A 536 4.71 -30.50 27.99
C GLY A 536 3.80 -31.16 29.03
N THR A 537 4.24 -31.29 30.28
CA THR A 537 3.44 -31.90 31.35
C THR A 537 3.63 -31.18 32.67
N PHE A 538 2.58 -31.18 33.49
CA PHE A 538 2.60 -30.61 34.84
C PHE A 538 1.63 -31.37 35.74
N ASN A 539 1.99 -31.54 37.00
CA ASN A 539 1.15 -32.22 37.99
C ASN A 539 0.75 -31.24 39.10
N GLN A 540 -0.54 -31.16 39.37
CA GLN A 540 -1.10 -30.42 40.51
C GLN A 540 -1.76 -31.42 41.46
N ASN A 541 -1.39 -31.36 42.74
CA ASN A 541 -2.05 -32.18 43.76
C ASN A 541 -3.38 -31.57 44.19
N VAL A 542 -4.39 -32.41 44.39
CA VAL A 542 -5.69 -32.10 44.96
C VAL A 542 -5.82 -32.89 46.25
N LEU A 543 -5.92 -32.19 47.38
CA LEU A 543 -5.93 -32.80 48.69
C LEU A 543 -7.12 -33.75 48.85
N PHE A 544 -6.89 -34.92 49.45
CA PHE A 544 -7.94 -35.88 49.74
C PHE A 544 -9.07 -35.28 50.60
N ASN A 545 -8.76 -34.31 51.47
CA ASN A 545 -9.78 -33.66 52.30
C ASN A 545 -10.90 -33.02 51.48
N TYR A 546 -10.56 -32.46 50.31
CA TYR A 546 -11.55 -31.86 49.43
C TYR A 546 -12.38 -32.96 48.75
N LEU A 547 -11.69 -33.98 48.21
CA LEU A 547 -12.32 -35.05 47.44
C LEU A 547 -13.28 -35.90 48.28
N LYS A 548 -12.92 -36.24 49.52
CA LYS A 548 -13.74 -37.09 50.40
C LYS A 548 -15.10 -36.47 50.78
N ASP A 549 -15.24 -35.15 50.66
CA ASP A 549 -16.47 -34.43 51.01
C ASP A 549 -17.41 -34.26 49.80
N LEU A 550 -17.02 -34.75 48.61
CA LEU A 550 -17.89 -34.85 47.43
C LEU A 550 -18.94 -35.95 47.60
N GLY A 551 -20.16 -35.71 47.10
CA GLY A 551 -21.28 -36.64 47.22
C GLY A 551 -21.14 -37.86 46.31
N ASP A 552 -21.56 -39.04 46.80
CA ASP A 552 -21.69 -40.24 45.96
C ASP A 552 -22.67 -40.00 44.80
N GLY A 553 -22.28 -40.38 43.58
CA GLY A 553 -23.03 -40.13 42.36
C GLY A 553 -23.01 -38.68 41.85
N SER A 554 -22.36 -37.75 42.56
CA SER A 554 -22.21 -36.36 42.09
C SER A 554 -21.20 -36.23 40.95
N THR A 555 -21.29 -35.14 40.19
CA THR A 555 -20.32 -34.81 39.13
C THR A 555 -19.31 -33.80 39.64
N LEU A 556 -18.03 -34.08 39.40
CA LEU A 556 -16.91 -33.16 39.55
C LEU A 556 -16.49 -32.63 38.17
N PHE A 557 -16.54 -31.31 38.00
CA PHE A 557 -16.06 -30.60 36.83
C PHE A 557 -14.69 -30.00 37.08
N ILE A 558 -13.79 -30.15 36.12
CA ILE A 558 -12.49 -29.46 36.10
C ILE A 558 -12.54 -28.37 35.03
N HIS A 559 -12.49 -27.12 35.48
CA HIS A 559 -12.43 -25.96 34.60
C HIS A 559 -11.00 -25.42 34.57
N PHE A 560 -10.39 -25.47 33.39
CA PHE A 560 -9.06 -24.93 33.15
C PHE A 560 -9.12 -23.85 32.07
N LYS A 561 -8.40 -22.75 32.28
CA LYS A 561 -8.34 -21.62 31.34
C LYS A 561 -6.92 -21.10 31.24
N VAL A 562 -6.55 -20.61 30.06
CA VAL A 562 -5.26 -19.96 29.80
C VAL A 562 -5.44 -18.67 29.01
N ASN A 563 -4.68 -17.63 29.35
CA ASN A 563 -4.49 -16.51 28.43
C ASN A 563 -3.10 -16.60 27.77
N LEU A 564 -3.10 -16.72 26.45
CA LEU A 564 -1.92 -17.03 25.64
C LEU A 564 -0.99 -15.82 25.46
N ASP A 565 -1.51 -14.61 25.67
CA ASP A 565 -0.78 -13.35 25.59
C ASP A 565 0.02 -12.99 26.86
N GLY A 566 -0.13 -13.75 27.94
CA GLY A 566 0.53 -13.50 29.23
C GLY A 566 -0.11 -12.42 30.11
N VAL A 567 -1.22 -11.82 29.68
CA VAL A 567 -1.99 -10.82 30.42
C VAL A 567 -3.03 -11.51 31.30
N ALA A 568 -3.12 -11.09 32.56
CA ALA A 568 -4.07 -11.67 33.52
C ALA A 568 -5.48 -11.10 33.33
N ASN A 569 -6.13 -11.45 32.22
CA ASN A 569 -7.51 -11.11 31.92
C ASN A 569 -8.33 -12.39 31.72
N LEU A 570 -9.37 -12.57 32.54
CA LEU A 570 -10.21 -13.77 32.50
C LEU A 570 -11.21 -13.75 31.34
N GLU A 571 -11.62 -12.58 30.86
CA GLU A 571 -12.61 -12.43 29.79
C GLU A 571 -12.07 -12.85 28.43
N THR A 572 -10.75 -12.71 28.23
CA THR A 572 -10.05 -13.08 27.00
C THR A 572 -9.39 -14.46 27.09
N ALA A 573 -9.51 -15.15 28.22
CA ALA A 573 -8.87 -16.44 28.41
C ALA A 573 -9.51 -17.54 27.56
N VAL A 574 -8.67 -18.33 26.90
CA VAL A 574 -9.08 -19.56 26.22
C VAL A 574 -9.56 -20.56 27.26
N VAL A 575 -10.78 -21.06 27.05
CA VAL A 575 -11.43 -22.03 27.94
C VAL A 575 -11.26 -23.44 27.38
N PHE A 576 -10.74 -24.33 28.22
CA PHE A 576 -10.65 -25.74 27.88
C PHE A 576 -12.01 -26.39 28.10
N ALA A 577 -12.38 -27.34 27.24
CA ALA A 577 -13.60 -28.13 27.42
C ALA A 577 -13.54 -28.82 28.80
N PRO A 578 -14.52 -28.60 29.69
CA PRO A 578 -14.46 -29.14 31.05
C PRO A 578 -14.33 -30.66 31.06
N ARG A 579 -13.53 -31.18 32.00
CA ARG A 579 -13.45 -32.63 32.23
C ARG A 579 -14.40 -33.00 33.37
N GLU A 580 -15.17 -34.05 33.16
CA GLU A 580 -16.21 -34.50 34.09
C GLU A 580 -15.85 -35.86 34.70
N TYR A 581 -16.06 -35.99 36.00
CA TYR A 581 -15.93 -37.25 36.72
C TYR A 581 -17.17 -37.52 37.58
N THR A 582 -17.75 -38.71 37.47
CA THR A 582 -18.74 -39.20 38.43
C THR A 582 -18.03 -39.73 39.66
N ILE A 583 -18.43 -39.25 40.83
CA ILE A 583 -17.82 -39.63 42.11
C ILE A 583 -18.46 -40.92 42.63
N LEU A 584 -17.63 -41.89 43.00
CA LEU A 584 -18.06 -43.04 43.82
C LEU A 584 -17.42 -42.89 45.20
N ALA A 585 -18.25 -42.52 46.18
CA ALA A 585 -17.85 -42.20 47.54
C ALA A 585 -18.30 -43.26 48.56
N GLY A 586 -18.81 -44.42 48.10
CA GLY A 586 -19.14 -45.52 49.00
C GLY A 586 -17.95 -45.84 49.91
N PHE A 587 -18.17 -45.90 51.21
CA PHE A 587 -17.25 -46.52 52.16
C PHE A 587 -17.84 -47.87 52.56
#